data_AF-A0A5J6Q3T9-F1
#
_entry.id   AF-A0A5J6Q3T9-F1
#
_cell.length_a   1.000
_cell.length_b   1.000
_cell.length_c   1.000
_cell.angle_alpha   90.00
_cell.angle_beta   90.00
_cell.angle_gamma   90.00
#
_symmetry.space_group_name_H-M   'P 1'
#
loop_
_entity.id
_entity.type
_entity.pdbx_description
1 polymer ?
#
loop_
_entity_poly.entity_id
_entity_poly.type
_entity_poly.pdbx_seq_one_letter_code
_entity_poly.pdbx_strand_id
1 'polypeptide(L)' 'MEALFVFAYGICFAAVAGGAFALMTRNLRTASLPREKRAVHPEAPKAGDELLYVDLSRERLEKLYEQGV' A
#
# COMPACT_ATOMS: atom_id res chain seq x y z
N MET A 1 -17.41 25.80 -34.04
CA MET A 1 -17.76 24.88 -32.94
C MET A 1 -16.59 23.99 -32.56
N GLU A 2 -15.85 23.43 -33.52
CA GLU A 2 -14.63 22.62 -33.28
C GLU A 2 -13.59 23.22 -32.32
N ALA A 3 -13.30 24.52 -32.41
CA ALA A 3 -12.33 25.17 -31.53
C ALA A 3 -12.72 25.13 -30.04
N LEU A 4 -14.01 25.17 -29.73
CA LEU A 4 -14.51 25.07 -28.35
C LEU A 4 -14.32 23.65 -27.80
N PHE A 5 -14.47 22.62 -28.65
CA PHE A 5 -14.22 21.23 -28.26
C PHE A 5 -12.75 20.98 -27.94
N VAL A 6 -11.83 21.48 -28.77
CA VAL A 6 -10.38 21.38 -28.51
C VAL A 6 -10.01 22.09 -27.21
N PHE A 7 -10.59 23.27 -26.94
CA PHE A 7 -10.34 24.01 -25.72
C PHE A 7 -10.90 23.30 -24.48
N ALA A 8 -12.14 22.80 -24.55
CA ALA A 8 -12.76 22.05 -23.46
C ALA A 8 -11.98 20.75 -23.15
N TYR A 9 -11.56 20.01 -24.18
CA TYR A 9 -10.73 18.83 -24.03
C TYR A 9 -9.38 19.16 -23.40
N GLY A 10 -8.74 20.25 -23.83
CA GLY A 10 -7.48 20.73 -23.26
C GLY A 10 -7.60 21.06 -21.77
N ILE A 11 -8.71 21.68 -21.34
CA ILE A 11 -8.99 21.95 -19.92
C ILE A 11 -9.15 20.64 -19.14
N CYS A 12 -9.94 19.69 -19.65
CA CYS A 12 -10.12 18.40 -19.00
C CYS A 12 -8.79 17.63 -18.87
N PHE A 13 -7.99 17.64 -19.93
CA PHE A 13 -6.65 17.04 -19.92
C PHE A 13 -5.74 17.70 -18.88
N ALA A 14 -5.68 19.03 -18.85
CA ALA A 14 -4.87 19.77 -17.89
C ALA A 14 -5.31 19.51 -16.44
N ALA A 15 -6.62 19.40 -16.18
CA ALA A 15 -7.15 19.08 -14.86
C ALA A 15 -6.73 17.68 -14.39
N VAL A 16 -6.84 16.66 -15.26
CA VAL A 16 -6.44 15.28 -14.93
C VAL A 16 -4.92 15.17 -14.77
N ALA A 17 -4.15 15.72 -15.71
CA ALA A 17 -2.69 15.70 -15.67
C ALA A 17 -2.15 16.44 -14.44
N GLY A 18 -2.69 17.63 -14.13
CA GLY A 18 -2.34 18.40 -12.94
C GLY A 18 -2.70 17.67 -11.66
N GLY A 19 -3.88 17.04 -11.60
CA GLY A 19 -4.30 16.23 -10.45
C GLY A 19 -3.39 15.02 -10.20
N ALA A 20 -3.07 14.26 -11.25
CA ALA A 20 -2.16 13.12 -11.15
C ALA A 20 -0.74 13.56 -10.71
N PHE A 21 -0.23 14.64 -11.29
CA PHE A 21 1.08 15.19 -10.94
C PHE A 21 1.14 15.69 -9.48
N ALA A 22 0.09 16.35 -9.00
CA ALA A 22 0.00 16.81 -7.61
C ALA A 22 0.00 15.63 -6.62
N LEU A 23 -0.75 14.56 -6.91
CA LEU A 23 -0.77 13.34 -6.10
C LEU A 23 0.59 12.63 -6.08
N MET A 24 1.23 12.50 -7.24
CA MET A 24 2.54 11.86 -7.34
C MET A 24 3.62 12.67 -6.63
N THR A 25 3.61 13.99 -6.75
CA THR A 25 4.52 14.89 -6.03
C THR A 25 4.32 14.80 -4.52
N ARG A 26 3.07 14.71 -4.05
CA ARG A 26 2.78 14.46 -2.64
C ARG A 26 3.36 13.13 -2.19
N ASN A 27 3.14 12.04 -2.93
CA ASN A 27 3.66 10.72 -2.58
C ASN A 27 5.19 10.70 -2.50
N LEU A 28 5.90 11.31 -3.46
CA LEU A 28 7.36 11.40 -3.45
C LEU A 28 7.90 12.17 -2.24
N ARG A 29 7.28 13.30 -1.87
CA ARG A 29 7.68 14.09 -0.69
C ARG A 29 7.43 13.35 0.63
N THR A 30 6.42 12.49 0.67
CA THR A 30 6.03 11.74 1.87
C THR A 30 6.72 10.36 1.94
N ALA A 31 7.42 9.93 0.89
CA ALA A 31 8.02 8.58 0.80
C ALA A 31 9.15 8.36 1.79
N SER A 32 9.91 9.41 2.14
CA SER A 32 10.99 9.35 3.12
C SER A 32 10.51 9.56 4.56
N LEU A 33 9.24 9.93 4.76
CA LEU A 33 8.70 10.10 6.10
C LEU A 33 8.37 8.72 6.68
N PRO A 34 8.76 8.45 7.94
CA PRO A 34 8.35 7.23 8.61
C PRO A 34 6.83 7.19 8.60
N ARG A 35 6.27 6.12 8.02
CA ARG A 35 4.82 5.90 7.96
C ARG A 35 4.30 6.03 9.39
N GLU A 36 3.36 6.96 9.59
CA GLU A 36 2.69 7.12 10.88
C GLU A 36 2.26 5.73 11.34
N LYS A 37 2.71 5.33 12.54
CA LYS A 37 2.48 4.00 13.07
C LYS A 37 0.98 3.75 13.02
N ARG A 38 0.57 2.93 12.06
CA ARG A 38 -0.82 2.51 11.87
C ARG A 38 -1.33 2.09 13.24
N ALA A 39 -2.54 2.53 13.64
CA ALA A 39 -3.12 2.23 14.93
C ALA A 39 -2.85 0.76 15.27
N VAL A 40 -1.89 0.58 16.17
CA VAL A 40 -1.38 -0.73 16.52
C VAL A 40 -2.46 -1.35 17.37
N HIS A 41 -2.94 -2.53 17.00
CA HIS A 41 -3.90 -3.24 17.82
C HIS A 41 -3.31 -3.39 19.24
N PRO A 42 -4.10 -3.23 20.31
CA PRO A 42 -3.58 -3.23 21.69
C PRO A 42 -2.85 -4.54 22.07
N GLU A 43 -3.15 -5.63 21.40
CA GLU A 43 -2.50 -6.94 21.51
C GLU A 43 -1.24 -7.09 20.65
N ALA A 44 -0.92 -6.11 19.81
CA ALA A 44 0.20 -6.24 18.90
C ALA A 44 1.52 -6.20 19.68
N PRO A 45 2.44 -7.10 19.36
CA PRO A 45 3.63 -7.28 20.14
C PRO A 45 4.59 -6.12 20.02
N LYS A 46 5.29 -5.83 21.12
CA LYS A 46 6.37 -4.86 21.17
C LYS A 46 7.64 -5.48 20.58
N ALA A 47 8.54 -4.61 20.10
CA ALA A 47 9.85 -5.05 19.65
C ALA A 47 10.58 -5.72 20.82
N GLY A 48 10.95 -7.00 20.67
CA GLY A 48 11.61 -7.79 21.70
C GLY A 48 10.69 -8.70 22.53
N ASP A 49 9.37 -8.67 22.31
CA ASP A 49 8.47 -9.65 22.93
C ASP A 49 8.72 -11.04 22.33
N GLU A 50 8.74 -12.07 23.19
CA GLU A 50 8.86 -13.46 22.76
C GLU A 50 7.58 -13.89 22.05
N LEU A 51 7.66 -14.03 20.72
CA LEU A 51 6.55 -14.48 19.89
C LEU A 51 6.57 -15.98 19.76
N LEU A 52 5.48 -16.62 20.15
CA LEU A 52 5.20 -17.97 19.71
C LEU A 52 4.82 -17.92 18.22
N TYR A 53 5.82 -17.96 17.34
CA TYR A 53 5.63 -18.05 15.91
C TYR A 53 5.45 -19.51 15.52
N VAL A 54 4.30 -19.83 14.93
CA VAL A 54 4.10 -21.13 14.28
C VAL A 54 4.53 -20.98 12.83
N ASP A 55 5.65 -21.61 12.49
CA ASP A 55 6.11 -21.68 11.10
C ASP A 55 5.21 -22.63 10.30
N LEU A 56 4.35 -22.05 9.46
CA LEU A 56 3.50 -22.74 8.50
C LEU A 56 4.08 -22.61 7.08
N SER A 57 5.40 -22.72 6.96
CA SER A 57 6.05 -22.92 5.66
C SER A 57 5.48 -24.13 4.94
N ARG A 58 5.50 -24.09 3.60
CA ARG A 58 4.92 -25.15 2.77
C ARG A 58 5.50 -26.51 3.10
N GLU A 59 6.82 -26.60 3.31
CA GLU A 59 7.47 -27.88 3.64
C GLU A 59 7.05 -28.41 5.02
N ARG A 60 6.82 -27.53 6.00
CA ARG A 60 6.29 -27.90 7.32
C ARG A 60 4.86 -28.40 7.24
N LEU A 61 4.01 -27.70 6.48
CA LEU A 61 2.61 -28.05 6.28
C LEU A 61 2.44 -29.40 5.57
N GLU A 62 3.23 -29.68 4.54
CA GLU A 62 3.21 -30.96 3.83
C GLU A 62 3.61 -32.10 4.76
N LYS A 63 4.66 -31.91 5.57
CA LYS A 63 5.08 -32.90 6.59
C LYS A 63 4.02 -33.11 7.67
N LEU A 64 3.36 -32.06 8.14
CA LEU A 64 2.28 -32.16 9.13
C LEU A 64 1.06 -32.88 8.56
N TYR A 65 0.74 -32.64 7.29
CA TYR A 65 -0.33 -33.34 6.58
C TYR A 65 -0.02 -34.83 6.43
N GLU A 66 1.22 -35.18 6.09
CA GLU A 66 1.69 -36.56 6.02
C GLU A 66 1.77 -37.25 7.40
N GLN A 67 2.03 -36.49 8.47
CA GLN A 67 2.11 -36.99 9.84
C GLN A 67 0.75 -37.27 10.49
N GLY A 68 -0.35 -36.80 9.88
CA GLY A 68 -1.71 -37.18 10.24
C GLY A 68 -2.25 -36.50 11.50
N VAL A 69 -3.35 -35.79 11.30
CA VAL A 69 -4.52 -35.91 12.19
C VAL A 69 -5.04 -37.34 12.12
#